data_AF-A2DJ54-F1
#
_entry.id   AF-A2DJ54-F1
#
_cell.length_a   1.000
_cell.length_b   1.000
_cell.length_c   1.000
_cell.angle_alpha   90.00
_cell.angle_beta   90.00
_cell.angle_gamma   90.00
#
_symmetry.space_group_name_H-M   'P 1'
#
loop_
_entity.id
_entity.type
_entity.pdbx_description
1 polymer ?
#
loop_
_entity_poly.entity_id
_entity_poly.type
_entity_poly.pdbx_seq_one_letter_code
_entity_poly.pdbx_strand_id
1 'polypeptide(L)'
;MVKGGYGGGGYAANFKGVDDTDGAGSGGSQTAVKFLSNDLWHRVIVAGAGGGSENEFAYGNSDDGSGGSGGDFTAQGYWENGVYNSSRLANSTFGFTFGSGESAQENGSKNPNGVQSGSGFSDRPGAGSGWFGGFAGHSGNAGSGGGSSWAVSKNAIIPQGNITATDSFYNINDSHPYSFSLDDGYLFSDVKTYPGIWEGNGLLVITILDSIIYPSCVSINCSHFSYFLLFILFFETHS
;
A
#
# COMPACT_ATOMS: atom_id res chain seq x y z
N MET A 1 -3.02 -1.81 22.80
CA MET A 1 -2.83 -1.81 21.34
C MET A 1 -2.06 -0.56 20.95
N VAL A 2 -1.10 -0.71 20.04
CA VAL A 2 -0.38 0.38 19.39
C VAL A 2 -1.11 0.75 18.11
N LYS A 3 -1.33 2.05 17.89
CA LYS A 3 -2.07 2.53 16.72
C LYS A 3 -1.28 2.28 15.44
N GLY A 4 -1.97 1.83 14.40
CA GLY A 4 -1.40 1.76 13.05
C GLY A 4 -0.96 3.13 12.54
N GLY A 5 -0.07 3.11 11.56
CA GLY A 5 0.32 4.29 10.81
C GLY A 5 -0.86 4.96 10.10
N TYR A 6 -0.60 6.16 9.59
CA TYR A 6 -1.62 6.97 8.92
C TYR A 6 -2.29 6.23 7.74
N GLY A 7 -3.52 6.61 7.39
CA GLY A 7 -4.21 6.09 6.20
C GLY A 7 -4.93 4.75 6.37
N GLY A 8 -5.22 4.32 7.60
CA GLY A 8 -6.05 3.13 7.85
C GLY A 8 -5.26 1.84 8.03
N GLY A 9 -3.97 1.91 8.37
CA GLY A 9 -3.19 0.74 8.74
C GLY A 9 -3.72 0.07 10.02
N GLY A 10 -3.54 -1.24 10.11
CA GLY A 10 -3.98 -2.04 11.25
C GLY A 10 -3.23 -1.70 12.53
N TYR A 11 -3.90 -1.88 13.67
CA TYR A 11 -3.32 -1.73 15.00
C TYR A 11 -2.50 -2.96 15.35
N ALA A 12 -1.44 -2.77 16.13
CA ALA A 12 -0.68 -3.86 16.75
C ALA A 12 -1.12 -4.10 18.19
N ALA A 13 -0.92 -5.31 18.67
CA ALA A 13 -1.07 -5.69 20.06
C ALA A 13 0.28 -6.17 20.57
N ASN A 14 0.88 -5.41 21.50
CA ASN A 14 2.17 -5.77 22.05
C ASN A 14 2.00 -6.55 23.35
N PHE A 15 2.86 -7.54 23.55
CA PHE A 15 2.95 -8.28 24.79
C PHE A 15 3.47 -7.39 25.91
N LYS A 16 2.82 -7.47 27.08
CA LYS A 16 3.32 -6.82 28.29
C LYS A 16 4.03 -7.87 29.14
N GLY A 17 5.35 -7.73 29.23
CA GLY A 17 6.20 -8.65 29.97
C GLY A 17 6.21 -8.39 31.48
N VAL A 18 7.08 -9.12 32.17
CA VAL A 18 7.48 -8.83 33.55
C VAL A 18 8.87 -8.19 33.50
N ASP A 19 9.11 -7.16 34.30
CA ASP A 19 10.43 -6.50 34.43
C ASP A 19 11.04 -6.03 33.09
N ASP A 20 10.33 -5.15 32.37
CA ASP A 20 10.77 -4.48 31.12
C ASP A 20 10.98 -5.38 29.88
N THR A 21 10.46 -6.62 29.90
CA THR A 21 10.42 -7.53 28.73
C THR A 21 9.21 -7.30 27.82
N ASP A 22 8.79 -6.04 27.69
CA ASP A 22 7.67 -5.65 26.82
C ASP A 22 8.01 -5.93 25.35
N GLY A 23 7.04 -6.49 24.65
CA GLY A 23 7.18 -6.82 23.24
C GLY A 23 7.06 -5.60 22.32
N ALA A 24 7.55 -5.76 21.09
CA ALA A 24 7.69 -4.70 20.11
C ALA A 24 7.00 -5.06 18.78
N GLY A 25 5.70 -4.82 18.72
CA GLY A 25 4.92 -4.84 17.48
C GLY A 25 4.66 -3.45 16.90
N SER A 26 4.58 -3.38 15.57
CA SER A 26 4.18 -2.19 14.82
C SER A 26 2.90 -2.41 14.03
N GLY A 27 2.10 -1.37 13.85
CA GLY A 27 0.97 -1.40 12.93
C GLY A 27 1.38 -1.03 11.51
N GLY A 28 0.60 -1.45 10.52
CA GLY A 28 0.83 -1.09 9.12
C GLY A 28 0.49 0.36 8.82
N SER A 29 0.68 0.80 7.58
CA SER A 29 0.42 2.19 7.15
C SER A 29 -0.11 2.26 5.71
N GLN A 30 -0.52 3.46 5.29
CA GLN A 30 -0.83 3.80 3.89
C GLN A 30 -0.41 5.25 3.58
N THR A 31 -0.01 5.44 2.32
CA THR A 31 0.03 6.74 1.64
C THR A 31 -0.95 6.73 0.47
N ALA A 32 -1.69 7.83 0.29
CA ALA A 32 -2.62 7.97 -0.83
C ALA A 32 -2.70 9.41 -1.35
N VAL A 33 -2.89 9.55 -2.65
CA VAL A 33 -3.30 10.80 -3.31
C VAL A 33 -4.80 10.73 -3.57
N LYS A 34 -5.50 11.84 -3.33
CA LYS A 34 -6.96 11.92 -3.49
C LYS A 34 -7.33 13.21 -4.23
N PHE A 35 -8.31 13.14 -5.11
CA PHE A 35 -8.84 14.31 -5.84
C PHE A 35 -10.30 14.56 -5.47
N LEU A 36 -10.77 15.81 -5.55
CA LEU A 36 -12.16 16.24 -5.27
C LEU A 36 -12.61 16.12 -3.81
N SER A 37 -12.33 15.00 -3.13
CA SER A 37 -12.71 14.75 -1.74
C SER A 37 -11.64 13.95 -0.99
N ASN A 38 -11.52 14.16 0.33
CA ASN A 38 -10.60 13.44 1.19
C ASN A 38 -11.24 12.19 1.81
N ASP A 39 -11.71 11.27 0.98
CA ASP A 39 -12.32 10.00 1.42
C ASP A 39 -11.66 8.77 0.75
N LEU A 40 -12.24 7.59 0.92
CA LEU A 40 -11.71 6.34 0.34
C LEU A 40 -12.03 6.18 -1.15
N TRP A 41 -13.16 6.72 -1.58
CA TRP A 41 -13.74 6.58 -2.93
C TRP A 41 -13.07 7.49 -3.96
N HIS A 42 -12.34 8.50 -3.47
CA HIS A 42 -11.64 9.47 -4.28
C HIS A 42 -10.12 9.31 -4.32
N ARG A 43 -9.59 8.17 -3.85
CA ARG A 43 -8.16 7.86 -3.91
C ARG A 43 -7.75 7.55 -5.33
N VAL A 44 -6.73 8.24 -5.85
CA VAL A 44 -6.27 8.10 -7.23
C VAL A 44 -4.90 7.41 -7.35
N ILE A 45 -4.11 7.41 -6.27
CA ILE A 45 -2.88 6.62 -6.10
C ILE A 45 -2.85 6.14 -4.65
N VAL A 46 -2.53 4.88 -4.40
CA VAL A 46 -2.43 4.30 -3.06
C VAL A 46 -1.26 3.34 -2.99
N ALA A 47 -0.58 3.28 -1.85
CA ALA A 47 0.33 2.21 -1.45
C ALA A 47 0.38 2.11 0.08
N GLY A 48 0.65 0.93 0.65
CA GLY A 48 0.85 0.83 2.10
C GLY A 48 1.46 -0.48 2.57
N ALA A 49 2.32 -0.37 3.59
CA ALA A 49 3.16 -1.46 4.08
C ALA A 49 2.63 -2.08 5.37
N GLY A 50 2.88 -3.37 5.54
CA GLY A 50 2.54 -4.14 6.75
C GLY A 50 3.47 -3.84 7.91
N GLY A 51 2.96 -4.04 9.13
CA GLY A 51 3.77 -4.03 10.34
C GLY A 51 4.47 -5.36 10.56
N GLY A 52 5.59 -5.30 11.26
CA GLY A 52 6.29 -6.48 11.79
C GLY A 52 6.25 -6.51 13.32
N SER A 53 6.50 -7.70 13.86
CA SER A 53 6.84 -7.92 15.26
C SER A 53 8.18 -8.63 15.34
N GLU A 54 8.97 -8.28 16.34
CA GLU A 54 10.24 -8.96 16.63
C GLU A 54 10.40 -9.16 18.13
N ASN A 55 11.14 -10.20 18.50
CA ASN A 55 11.58 -10.49 19.86
C ASN A 55 13.04 -10.94 19.84
N GLU A 56 13.99 -10.07 20.19
CA GLU A 56 15.45 -10.31 20.43
C GLU A 56 16.26 -11.00 19.29
N PHE A 57 15.65 -11.76 18.38
CA PHE A 57 16.32 -12.60 17.39
C PHE A 57 16.18 -12.04 15.95
N ALA A 58 17.24 -12.18 15.16
CA ALA A 58 17.38 -11.53 13.86
C ALA A 58 16.56 -12.17 12.71
N TYR A 59 16.31 -11.37 11.67
CA TYR A 59 15.71 -11.75 10.38
C TYR A 59 16.16 -13.12 9.84
N GLY A 60 15.22 -13.90 9.29
CA GLY A 60 15.47 -15.19 8.67
C GLY A 60 15.62 -16.38 9.62
N ASN A 61 15.30 -16.21 10.91
CA ASN A 61 15.33 -17.29 11.91
C ASN A 61 13.92 -17.73 12.34
N SER A 62 13.85 -18.70 13.26
CA SER A 62 12.61 -19.30 13.78
C SER A 62 11.65 -18.31 14.45
N ASP A 63 12.09 -17.10 14.76
CA ASP A 63 11.29 -16.07 15.44
C ASP A 63 11.12 -14.81 14.57
N ASP A 64 11.36 -14.92 13.26
CA ASP A 64 11.20 -13.79 12.34
C ASP A 64 9.72 -13.53 12.00
N GLY A 65 9.18 -12.48 12.63
CA GLY A 65 7.85 -11.89 12.39
C GLY A 65 7.87 -10.67 11.46
N SER A 66 8.73 -10.67 10.43
CA SER A 66 8.82 -9.56 9.47
C SER A 66 7.52 -9.32 8.71
N GLY A 67 7.14 -8.05 8.62
CA GLY A 67 5.99 -7.57 7.85
C GLY A 67 6.23 -7.53 6.35
N GLY A 68 5.15 -7.63 5.59
CA GLY A 68 5.16 -7.51 4.14
C GLY A 68 5.28 -6.09 3.63
N SER A 69 6.08 -5.88 2.59
CA SER A 69 6.07 -4.59 1.90
C SER A 69 4.74 -4.37 1.17
N GLY A 70 4.29 -3.12 1.18
CA GLY A 70 3.37 -2.62 0.16
C GLY A 70 4.12 -2.31 -1.13
N GLY A 71 3.56 -1.40 -1.92
CA GLY A 71 4.31 -0.74 -3.00
C GLY A 71 4.26 -1.43 -4.36
N ASP A 72 3.68 -2.64 -4.46
CA ASP A 72 3.38 -3.30 -5.73
C ASP A 72 1.85 -3.49 -5.90
N PHE A 73 1.37 -3.71 -7.14
CA PHE A 73 -0.05 -3.94 -7.42
C PHE A 73 -0.59 -5.19 -6.73
N THR A 74 0.27 -6.20 -6.55
CA THR A 74 0.06 -7.29 -5.61
C THR A 74 1.04 -7.11 -4.45
N ALA A 75 0.53 -6.91 -3.24
CA ALA A 75 1.35 -6.71 -2.06
C ALA A 75 2.12 -7.97 -1.67
N GLN A 76 3.13 -7.80 -0.80
CA GLN A 76 3.82 -8.94 -0.20
C GLN A 76 3.04 -9.51 0.99
N GLY A 77 3.23 -10.81 1.20
CA GLY A 77 2.79 -11.53 2.38
C GLY A 77 3.67 -11.20 3.59
N TYR A 78 3.76 -12.08 4.56
CA TYR A 78 4.57 -11.84 5.76
C TYR A 78 5.34 -13.10 6.14
N TRP A 79 6.28 -12.97 7.07
CA TRP A 79 7.01 -14.09 7.63
C TRP A 79 6.37 -14.54 8.93
N GLU A 80 6.26 -15.85 9.10
CA GLU A 80 5.86 -16.49 10.34
C GLU A 80 6.91 -17.54 10.68
N ASN A 81 7.59 -17.38 11.81
CA ASN A 81 8.69 -18.22 12.22
C ASN A 81 9.78 -18.37 11.12
N GLY A 82 10.08 -17.28 10.41
CA GLY A 82 11.03 -17.27 9.30
C GLY A 82 10.52 -17.90 7.99
N VAL A 83 9.28 -18.39 7.94
CA VAL A 83 8.67 -18.93 6.73
C VAL A 83 7.79 -17.89 6.07
N TYR A 84 8.07 -17.56 4.82
CA TYR A 84 7.25 -16.61 4.05
C TYR A 84 5.87 -17.20 3.72
N ASN A 85 4.82 -16.48 4.09
CA ASN A 85 3.43 -16.81 3.85
C ASN A 85 2.83 -15.89 2.78
N SER A 86 2.63 -16.43 1.58
CA SER A 86 2.05 -15.73 0.43
C SER A 86 0.61 -16.12 0.12
N SER A 87 -0.11 -16.74 1.06
CA SER A 87 -1.43 -17.31 0.79
C SER A 87 -2.54 -16.27 0.59
N ARG A 88 -2.35 -15.04 1.07
CA ARG A 88 -3.38 -14.00 1.16
C ARG A 88 -2.85 -12.62 0.75
N LEU A 89 -2.34 -12.52 -0.47
CA LEU A 89 -1.76 -11.27 -0.98
C LEU A 89 -2.83 -10.28 -1.41
N ALA A 90 -2.81 -9.07 -0.86
CA ALA A 90 -3.72 -8.01 -1.30
C ALA A 90 -3.39 -7.59 -2.73
N ASN A 91 -4.42 -7.33 -3.55
CA ASN A 91 -4.29 -6.85 -4.93
C ASN A 91 -5.45 -5.90 -5.29
N SER A 92 -5.72 -5.68 -6.58
CA SER A 92 -6.76 -4.74 -7.04
C SER A 92 -8.20 -5.18 -6.72
N THR A 93 -8.44 -6.46 -6.40
CA THR A 93 -9.79 -7.02 -6.18
C THR A 93 -9.89 -7.89 -4.93
N PHE A 94 -8.80 -8.12 -4.22
CA PHE A 94 -8.74 -9.00 -3.06
C PHE A 94 -7.84 -8.42 -1.97
N GLY A 95 -8.19 -8.69 -0.72
CA GLY A 95 -7.46 -8.29 0.47
C GLY A 95 -8.39 -8.28 1.68
N PHE A 96 -7.93 -7.73 2.79
CA PHE A 96 -8.72 -7.65 4.01
C PHE A 96 -9.97 -6.81 3.83
N THR A 97 -9.83 -5.56 3.38
CA THR A 97 -10.96 -4.71 3.05
C THR A 97 -10.51 -3.54 2.19
N PHE A 98 -11.47 -2.86 1.58
CA PHE A 98 -11.19 -1.65 0.83
C PHE A 98 -10.68 -0.55 1.76
N GLY A 99 -9.44 -0.12 1.56
CA GLY A 99 -8.88 1.07 2.22
C GLY A 99 -8.38 0.94 3.65
N SER A 100 -8.46 -0.24 4.26
CA SER A 100 -7.89 -0.48 5.60
C SER A 100 -7.10 -1.79 5.65
N GLY A 101 -6.03 -1.80 6.43
CA GLY A 101 -5.31 -3.02 6.82
C GLY A 101 -5.93 -3.64 8.08
N GLU A 102 -5.78 -4.95 8.23
CA GLU A 102 -6.30 -5.67 9.39
C GLU A 102 -5.52 -5.36 10.68
N SER A 103 -6.23 -5.07 11.77
CA SER A 103 -5.66 -4.98 13.11
C SER A 103 -5.43 -6.36 13.73
N ALA A 104 -4.42 -6.47 14.59
CA ALA A 104 -4.20 -7.65 15.41
C ALA A 104 -5.43 -8.01 16.25
N GLN A 105 -5.77 -9.29 16.28
CA GLN A 105 -6.90 -9.84 17.04
C GLN A 105 -6.46 -11.07 17.83
N GLU A 106 -7.19 -11.36 18.92
CA GLU A 106 -6.83 -12.46 19.82
C GLU A 106 -7.05 -13.83 19.17
N ASN A 107 -8.24 -14.02 18.61
CA ASN A 107 -8.72 -15.32 18.14
C ASN A 107 -8.58 -15.52 16.63
N GLY A 108 -8.04 -14.53 15.92
CA GLY A 108 -7.94 -14.50 14.46
C GLY A 108 -8.86 -13.48 13.80
N SER A 109 -8.85 -13.50 12.47
CA SER A 109 -9.56 -12.59 11.58
C SER A 109 -11.07 -12.81 11.63
N LYS A 110 -11.82 -11.71 11.66
CA LYS A 110 -13.27 -11.70 11.42
C LYS A 110 -13.63 -11.71 9.93
N ASN A 111 -12.69 -11.35 9.06
CA ASN A 111 -12.86 -11.54 7.63
C ASN A 111 -12.73 -13.05 7.32
N PRO A 112 -13.69 -13.68 6.62
CA PRO A 112 -13.66 -15.10 6.26
C PRO A 112 -12.42 -15.53 5.46
N ASN A 113 -11.80 -14.61 4.72
CA ASN A 113 -10.60 -14.86 3.92
C ASN A 113 -9.31 -14.70 4.72
N GLY A 114 -9.36 -14.13 5.93
CA GLY A 114 -8.18 -13.88 6.75
C GLY A 114 -7.67 -15.11 7.50
N VAL A 115 -6.69 -14.92 8.37
CA VAL A 115 -6.15 -15.98 9.23
C VAL A 115 -7.16 -16.28 10.35
N GLN A 116 -7.83 -17.43 10.29
CA GLN A 116 -8.97 -17.75 11.17
C GLN A 116 -8.59 -18.23 12.57
N SER A 117 -7.29 -18.41 12.84
CA SER A 117 -6.82 -18.92 14.13
C SER A 117 -5.67 -18.05 14.61
N GLY A 118 -5.89 -17.35 15.71
CA GLY A 118 -4.82 -16.71 16.44
C GLY A 118 -3.98 -17.73 17.21
N SER A 119 -2.67 -17.49 17.31
CA SER A 119 -1.75 -18.34 18.06
C SER A 119 -0.70 -17.50 18.79
N GLY A 120 -0.05 -18.10 19.81
CA GLY A 120 0.94 -17.42 20.64
C GLY A 120 0.33 -16.40 21.62
N PHE A 121 1.12 -16.00 22.62
CA PHE A 121 0.75 -14.96 23.59
C PHE A 121 1.55 -13.67 23.41
N SER A 122 2.43 -13.60 22.40
CA SER A 122 3.35 -12.49 22.16
C SER A 122 2.77 -11.42 21.22
N ASP A 123 3.65 -10.56 20.70
CA ASP A 123 3.31 -9.44 19.84
C ASP A 123 2.59 -9.86 18.56
N ARG A 124 1.57 -9.09 18.18
CA ARG A 124 0.85 -9.26 16.93
C ARG A 124 0.83 -7.93 16.18
N PRO A 125 1.44 -7.83 14.99
CA PRO A 125 1.49 -6.60 14.23
C PRO A 125 0.20 -6.36 13.45
N GLY A 126 -0.05 -5.11 13.11
CA GLY A 126 -1.15 -4.74 12.22
C GLY A 126 -0.74 -4.77 10.75
N ALA A 127 -1.67 -5.10 9.86
CA ALA A 127 -1.40 -5.16 8.43
C ALA A 127 -1.43 -3.80 7.73
N GLY A 128 -0.82 -3.77 6.55
CA GLY A 128 -0.73 -2.58 5.72
C GLY A 128 -2.08 -2.24 5.11
N SER A 129 -2.37 -0.95 5.04
CA SER A 129 -3.51 -0.50 4.27
C SER A 129 -3.11 -0.35 2.80
N GLY A 130 -4.08 -0.21 1.90
CA GLY A 130 -3.84 -0.17 0.46
C GLY A 130 -5.11 0.15 -0.28
N TRP A 131 -5.13 -0.10 -1.59
CA TRP A 131 -6.40 -0.15 -2.31
C TRP A 131 -7.32 -1.18 -1.65
N PHE A 132 -6.83 -2.42 -1.55
CA PHE A 132 -7.22 -3.37 -0.53
C PHE A 132 -6.07 -3.54 0.48
N GLY A 133 -6.37 -3.55 1.77
CA GLY A 133 -5.35 -3.78 2.79
C GLY A 133 -4.94 -5.25 2.90
N GLY A 134 -3.78 -5.46 3.52
CA GLY A 134 -3.25 -6.77 3.87
C GLY A 134 -3.97 -7.41 5.05
N PHE A 135 -3.72 -8.70 5.24
CA PHE A 135 -4.18 -9.47 6.39
C PHE A 135 -3.13 -9.51 7.49
N ALA A 136 -3.58 -9.57 8.73
CA ALA A 136 -2.70 -9.76 9.87
C ALA A 136 -2.37 -11.24 10.06
N GLY A 137 -1.16 -11.52 10.54
CA GLY A 137 -0.72 -12.91 10.79
C GLY A 137 -1.44 -13.56 11.98
N HIS A 138 -1.87 -12.76 12.97
CA HIS A 138 -2.51 -13.20 14.22
C HIS A 138 -1.75 -14.25 15.03
N SER A 139 -0.48 -14.47 14.70
CA SER A 139 0.45 -15.37 15.40
C SER A 139 1.51 -14.53 16.09
N GLY A 140 1.92 -14.96 17.29
CA GLY A 140 2.86 -14.22 18.13
C GLY A 140 4.27 -14.05 17.53
N ASN A 141 4.61 -14.86 16.53
CA ASN A 141 5.89 -14.84 15.81
C ASN A 141 5.68 -14.51 14.32
N ALA A 142 4.55 -13.90 13.98
CA ALA A 142 4.20 -13.57 12.61
C ALA A 142 4.15 -12.07 12.38
N GLY A 143 4.66 -11.67 11.23
CA GLY A 143 4.40 -10.36 10.66
C GLY A 143 2.96 -10.22 10.15
N SER A 144 2.73 -9.12 9.45
CA SER A 144 1.47 -8.84 8.78
C SER A 144 1.68 -8.40 7.34
N GLY A 145 0.74 -8.74 6.46
CA GLY A 145 0.87 -8.49 5.03
C GLY A 145 0.80 -7.00 4.66
N GLY A 146 1.40 -6.64 3.54
CA GLY A 146 1.25 -5.31 2.94
C GLY A 146 -0.14 -5.11 2.33
N GLY A 147 -0.52 -3.84 2.12
CA GLY A 147 -1.69 -3.51 1.30
C GLY A 147 -1.32 -3.24 -0.15
N SER A 148 -2.25 -3.51 -1.06
CA SER A 148 -2.01 -3.36 -2.49
C SER A 148 -1.82 -1.92 -2.89
N SER A 149 -0.86 -1.70 -3.79
CA SER A 149 -0.77 -0.44 -4.49
C SER A 149 -1.76 -0.38 -5.62
N TRP A 150 -2.15 0.83 -5.99
CA TRP A 150 -3.10 1.05 -7.07
C TRP A 150 -3.00 2.48 -7.58
N ALA A 151 -3.29 2.68 -8.85
CA ALA A 151 -3.42 4.00 -9.44
C ALA A 151 -4.55 3.98 -10.47
N VAL A 152 -5.24 5.12 -10.66
CA VAL A 152 -6.22 5.28 -11.74
C VAL A 152 -5.46 5.32 -13.06
N SER A 153 -5.32 4.18 -13.72
CA SER A 153 -4.67 4.05 -15.02
C SER A 153 -5.60 3.36 -16.01
N LYS A 154 -5.28 3.44 -17.30
CA LYS A 154 -6.10 2.84 -18.36
C LYS A 154 -6.33 1.33 -18.18
N ASN A 155 -5.42 0.64 -17.49
CA ASN A 155 -5.47 -0.79 -17.20
C ASN A 155 -5.86 -1.09 -15.74
N ALA A 156 -6.28 -0.09 -14.96
CA ALA A 156 -6.67 -0.28 -13.58
C ALA A 156 -7.94 -1.14 -13.50
N ILE A 157 -7.91 -2.14 -12.61
CA ILE A 157 -9.10 -2.92 -12.28
C ILE A 157 -9.88 -2.15 -11.21
N ILE A 158 -11.04 -1.62 -11.59
CA ILE A 158 -11.99 -0.97 -10.69
C ILE A 158 -13.15 -1.95 -10.44
N PRO A 159 -13.37 -2.40 -9.20
CA PRO A 159 -14.54 -3.22 -8.88
C PRO A 159 -15.84 -2.52 -9.27
N GLN A 160 -16.75 -3.26 -9.88
CA GLN A 160 -18.02 -2.71 -10.37
C GLN A 160 -19.06 -2.66 -9.25
N GLY A 161 -19.92 -1.64 -9.27
CA GLY A 161 -20.97 -1.44 -8.27
C GLY A 161 -20.42 -0.94 -6.93
N ASN A 162 -21.15 -1.23 -5.84
CA ASN A 162 -20.73 -0.79 -4.52
C ASN A 162 -19.58 -1.64 -3.99
N ILE A 163 -18.54 -0.96 -3.53
CA ILE A 163 -17.41 -1.57 -2.83
C ILE A 163 -17.69 -1.41 -1.34
N THR A 164 -17.65 -2.51 -0.59
CA THR A 164 -17.82 -2.45 0.87
C THR A 164 -16.50 -2.13 1.53
N ALA A 165 -16.47 -1.10 2.38
CA ALA A 165 -15.35 -0.75 3.23
C ALA A 165 -15.69 -1.11 4.69
N THR A 166 -14.76 -1.79 5.33
CA THR A 166 -14.81 -2.08 6.77
C THR A 166 -13.66 -1.36 7.47
N ASP A 167 -13.80 -1.15 8.77
CA ASP A 167 -12.69 -0.68 9.58
C ASP A 167 -11.61 -1.77 9.75
N SER A 168 -10.49 -1.42 10.38
CA SER A 168 -9.39 -2.36 10.65
C SER A 168 -9.77 -3.56 11.55
N PHE A 169 -10.92 -3.51 12.23
CA PHE A 169 -11.47 -4.60 13.06
C PHE A 169 -12.64 -5.32 12.38
N TYR A 170 -12.79 -5.10 11.07
CA TYR A 170 -13.81 -5.70 10.21
C TYR A 170 -15.26 -5.33 10.57
N ASN A 171 -15.49 -4.20 11.23
CA ASN A 171 -16.84 -3.67 11.38
C ASN A 171 -17.22 -2.90 10.11
N ILE A 172 -18.44 -3.10 9.61
CA ILE A 172 -18.93 -2.37 8.43
C ILE A 172 -18.87 -0.88 8.70
N ASN A 173 -18.18 -0.18 7.82
CA ASN A 173 -18.06 1.27 7.87
C ASN A 173 -19.00 1.89 6.85
N ASP A 174 -18.79 1.57 5.56
CA ASP A 174 -19.48 2.24 4.47
C ASP A 174 -19.50 1.40 3.17
N SER A 175 -20.34 1.76 2.20
CA SER A 175 -20.44 1.05 0.92
C SER A 175 -20.91 1.96 -0.21
N HIS A 176 -20.01 2.26 -1.14
CA HIS A 176 -20.27 3.14 -2.30
C HIS A 176 -19.59 2.65 -3.57
N PRO A 177 -20.08 3.05 -4.75
CA PRO A 177 -19.28 2.94 -5.96
C PRO A 177 -18.04 3.82 -5.86
N TYR A 178 -16.98 3.39 -6.53
CA TYR A 178 -15.78 4.22 -6.68
C TYR A 178 -16.08 5.46 -7.53
N SER A 179 -15.45 6.59 -7.20
CA SER A 179 -15.85 7.91 -7.72
C SER A 179 -15.33 8.23 -9.11
N PHE A 180 -14.32 7.50 -9.60
CA PHE A 180 -13.75 7.72 -10.92
C PHE A 180 -14.03 6.55 -11.87
N SER A 181 -14.27 6.89 -13.12
CA SER A 181 -14.34 5.98 -14.25
C SER A 181 -13.08 6.06 -15.12
N LEU A 182 -12.89 5.07 -15.98
CA LEU A 182 -11.80 5.12 -16.97
C LEU A 182 -12.04 6.17 -18.07
N ASP A 183 -13.22 6.78 -18.10
CA ASP A 183 -13.61 7.79 -19.09
C ASP A 183 -13.51 9.23 -18.54
N ASP A 184 -13.25 9.41 -17.24
CA ASP A 184 -13.26 10.73 -16.57
C ASP A 184 -12.04 11.62 -16.88
N GLY A 185 -11.08 11.13 -17.67
CA GLY A 185 -9.89 11.87 -18.10
C GLY A 185 -8.77 11.98 -17.06
N TYR A 186 -8.98 11.54 -15.82
CA TYR A 186 -7.96 11.50 -14.75
C TYR A 186 -7.16 10.19 -14.76
N LEU A 187 -6.51 9.87 -15.88
CA LEU A 187 -5.72 8.65 -16.01
C LEU A 187 -4.22 8.93 -15.93
N PHE A 188 -3.53 8.19 -15.07
CA PHE A 188 -2.07 8.13 -15.06
C PHE A 188 -1.56 7.20 -16.18
N SER A 189 -0.51 7.63 -16.87
CA SER A 189 0.26 6.80 -17.80
C SER A 189 1.59 6.38 -17.16
N ASP A 190 2.21 5.33 -17.68
CA ASP A 190 3.55 4.87 -17.30
C ASP A 190 3.73 4.61 -15.78
N VAL A 191 2.65 4.15 -15.13
CA VAL A 191 2.64 3.83 -13.70
C VAL A 191 3.62 2.71 -13.40
N LYS A 192 4.57 2.97 -12.50
CA LYS A 192 5.50 1.98 -11.97
C LYS A 192 5.37 1.93 -10.46
N THR A 193 5.28 0.71 -9.94
CA THR A 193 5.12 0.40 -8.53
C THR A 193 6.33 -0.43 -8.12
N TYR A 194 6.97 -0.08 -7.01
CA TYR A 194 8.16 -0.76 -6.52
C TYR A 194 7.93 -1.21 -5.08
N PRO A 195 7.89 -2.52 -4.81
CA PRO A 195 7.90 -3.02 -3.45
C PRO A 195 9.30 -2.83 -2.85
N GLY A 196 9.37 -2.60 -1.55
CA GLY A 196 10.65 -2.53 -0.86
C GLY A 196 10.56 -1.92 0.54
N ILE A 197 11.62 -2.15 1.31
CA ILE A 197 11.87 -1.48 2.58
C ILE A 197 12.59 -0.16 2.26
N TRP A 198 12.00 0.95 2.68
CA TRP A 198 12.59 2.28 2.53
C TRP A 198 12.79 2.89 3.91
N GLU A 199 13.99 3.39 4.18
CA GLU A 199 14.19 4.29 5.32
C GLU A 199 13.66 5.68 4.93
N GLY A 200 12.57 6.09 5.59
CA GLY A 200 11.93 7.38 5.38
C GLY A 200 10.45 7.27 5.03
N ASN A 201 9.89 8.38 4.57
CA ASN A 201 8.51 8.43 4.10
C ASN A 201 8.47 7.92 2.65
N GLY A 202 7.52 7.05 2.29
CA GLY A 202 7.41 6.50 0.94
C GLY A 202 7.48 7.59 -0.15
N LEU A 203 8.12 7.28 -1.29
CA LEU A 203 8.35 8.24 -2.36
C LEU A 203 7.27 8.15 -3.44
N LEU A 204 6.68 9.29 -3.78
CA LEU A 204 5.83 9.45 -4.95
C LEU A 204 6.43 10.50 -5.89
N VAL A 205 6.64 10.13 -7.14
CA VAL A 205 7.11 11.02 -8.19
C VAL A 205 6.00 11.15 -9.24
N ILE A 206 5.44 12.36 -9.36
CA ILE A 206 4.46 12.68 -10.40
C ILE A 206 5.13 13.68 -11.36
N THR A 207 5.21 13.32 -12.63
CA THR A 207 5.64 14.23 -13.69
C THR A 207 4.42 14.68 -14.47
N ILE A 208 4.12 15.97 -14.39
CA ILE A 208 3.06 16.58 -15.19
C ILE A 208 3.71 17.06 -16.48
N LEU A 209 3.32 16.46 -17.61
CA LEU A 209 3.69 16.96 -18.92
C LEU A 209 2.65 18.03 -19.28
N ASP A 210 2.98 19.30 -19.05
CA ASP A 210 2.16 20.39 -19.55
C ASP A 210 2.00 20.20 -21.06
N SER A 211 0.75 20.27 -21.53
CA SER A 211 0.43 20.22 -22.94
C SER A 211 1.41 21.10 -23.70
N ILE A 212 2.26 20.48 -24.54
CA ILE A 212 2.98 21.22 -25.57
C ILE A 212 1.88 21.71 -26.49
N ILE A 213 1.35 22.91 -26.19
CA ILE A 213 0.59 23.68 -27.15
C ILE A 213 1.60 23.96 -28.25
N TYR A 214 1.66 23.10 -29.26
CA TYR A 214 2.39 23.39 -30.49
C TYR A 214 1.73 24.64 -31.08
N PRO A 215 2.35 25.82 -30.99
CA PRO A 215 1.82 26.97 -31.65
C PRO A 215 2.00 26.69 -33.14
N SER A 216 0.90 26.84 -33.86
CA SER A 216 0.81 26.99 -35.31
C SER A 216 0.80 25.72 -36.16
N CYS A 217 -0.30 25.62 -36.89
CA CYS A 217 -0.30 25.20 -38.27
C CYS A 217 0.81 25.98 -39.00
N VAL A 218 1.91 25.31 -39.39
CA VAL A 218 2.71 25.50 -40.61
C VAL A 218 4.04 24.73 -40.43
N SER A 219 4.09 23.57 -41.08
CA SER A 219 5.26 22.80 -41.52
C SER A 219 6.36 22.34 -40.53
N ILE A 220 6.34 21.03 -40.27
CA ILE A 220 7.43 20.04 -40.39
C ILE A 220 8.80 20.44 -39.77
N ASN A 221 9.10 19.84 -38.61
CA ASN A 221 10.36 19.10 -38.44
C ASN A 221 10.24 18.09 -37.29
N CYS A 222 10.34 16.81 -37.63
CA CYS A 222 10.41 15.71 -36.68
C CYS A 222 11.70 15.80 -35.87
N SER A 223 11.62 16.34 -34.66
CA SER A 223 12.72 16.24 -33.70
C SER A 223 12.52 14.97 -32.89
N HIS A 224 13.17 13.88 -33.33
CA HIS A 224 13.33 12.68 -32.54
C HIS A 224 14.18 13.04 -31.31
N PHE A 225 13.55 13.05 -30.12
CA PHE A 225 14.29 13.13 -28.85
C PHE A 225 15.00 11.80 -28.60
N SER A 226 16.25 11.69 -29.06
CA SER A 226 17.19 10.68 -28.56
C SER A 226 17.83 11.24 -27.30
N TYR A 227 17.56 10.60 -26.16
CA TYR A 227 18.19 10.88 -24.88
C TYR A 227 19.68 10.50 -24.93
N PHE A 228 20.55 11.35 -25.46
CA PHE A 228 21.97 11.34 -25.10
C PHE A 228 22.63 12.66 -25.52
N LEU A 229 23.22 13.35 -24.54
CA LEU A 229 24.04 14.58 -24.62
C LEU A 229 23.29 15.92 -24.77
N LEU A 230 23.18 16.58 -23.61
CA LEU A 230 22.74 17.96 -23.42
C LEU A 230 23.89 18.92 -23.77
N PHE A 231 23.80 19.65 -24.89
CA PHE A 231 24.47 20.94 -25.06
C PHE A 231 23.58 21.83 -25.94
N ILE A 232 23.06 22.91 -25.35
CA ILE A 232 22.35 23.96 -26.09
C ILE A 232 23.35 25.10 -26.30
N LEU A 233 23.66 25.41 -27.56
CA LEU A 233 24.41 26.58 -27.98
C LEU A 233 23.43 27.56 -28.62
N PHE A 234 23.25 28.73 -28.01
CA PHE A 234 22.50 29.83 -28.60
C PHE A 234 23.46 30.70 -29.41
N PHE A 235 23.19 30.89 -30.71
CA PHE A 235 23.76 31.98 -31.49
C PHE A 235 22.72 33.08 -31.64
N GLU A 236 23.06 34.25 -31.12
CA GLU A 236 22.32 35.48 -31.31
C GLU A 236 22.74 36.07 -32.67
N THR A 237 21.80 36.18 -33.61
CA THR A 237 22.01 36.99 -34.81
C THR A 237 21.11 38.22 -34.73
N HIS A 238 21.71 39.37 -34.46
CA HIS A 238 21.07 40.66 -34.66
C HIS A 238 20.92 40.91 -36.16
N SER A 239 19.69 41.13 -36.62
CA SER A 239 19.24 42.19 -37.55
C SER A 239 17.75 42.04 -37.82
#